data_AF-A0A2V7KDU6-F1
#
_entry.id   AF-A0A2V7KDU6-F1
#
_cell.length_a   1.000
_cell.length_b   1.000
_cell.length_c   1.000
_cell.angle_alpha   90.00
_cell.angle_beta   90.00
_cell.angle_gamma   90.00
#
_symmetry.space_group_name_H-M   'P 1'
#
loop_
_entity.id
_entity.type
_entity.pdbx_description
1 polymer ?
#
loop_
_entity_poly.entity_id
_entity_poly.type
_entity_poly.pdbx_seq_one_letter_code
_entity_poly.pdbx_strand_id
1 'polypeptide(L)'
;MRHRSGFTLIEMLVVLILMGLVAVLVVPALFPRHHDQSAINALLASAREVAARRGEVVYLHIDPTGEWRMEAGANPTQAPLASGRVQPFLTAAVTLMVSPLGSCGFDVRSAAAVGAEVLDPLTCEMRTP
;
A
#
# COMPACT_ATOMS: atom_id res chain seq x y z
N MET A 1 -60.79 6.95 6.88
CA MET A 1 -60.11 7.62 8.00
C MET A 1 -58.62 7.33 7.87
N ARG A 2 -57.75 8.35 7.85
CA ARG A 2 -56.32 8.21 7.52
C ARG A 2 -55.52 8.31 8.81
N HIS A 3 -55.09 7.18 9.37
CA HIS A 3 -54.20 7.18 10.53
C HIS A 3 -52.86 7.79 10.13
N ARG A 4 -52.56 8.98 10.67
CA ARG A 4 -51.19 9.49 10.70
C ARG A 4 -50.50 8.82 11.89
N SER A 5 -49.71 7.79 11.63
CA SER A 5 -48.77 7.24 12.61
C SER A 5 -47.59 8.23 12.75
N GLY A 6 -47.49 8.88 13.91
CA GLY A 6 -46.28 9.63 14.27
C GLY A 6 -45.21 8.64 14.73
N PHE A 7 -43.99 8.77 14.19
CA PHE A 7 -42.85 8.00 14.66
C PHE A 7 -42.45 8.46 16.06
N THR A 8 -42.22 7.50 16.95
CA THR A 8 -41.76 7.81 18.32
C THR A 8 -40.24 8.03 18.34
N LEU A 9 -39.75 8.78 19.33
CA LEU A 9 -38.30 9.02 19.49
C LEU A 9 -37.54 7.70 19.69
N ILE A 10 -38.15 6.74 20.38
CA ILE A 10 -37.55 5.43 20.62
C ILE A 10 -37.48 4.58 19.34
N GLU A 11 -38.47 4.68 18.46
CA GLU A 11 -38.49 3.99 17.18
C GLU A 11 -37.38 4.52 16.25
N MET A 12 -37.18 5.83 16.21
CA MET A 12 -36.05 6.42 15.47
C MET A 12 -34.70 6.01 16.05
N LEU A 13 -34.57 5.96 17.38
CA LEU A 13 -33.33 5.50 18.04
C LEU A 13 -33.00 4.05 17.68
N VAL A 14 -34.00 3.16 17.72
CA VAL A 14 -33.82 1.74 17.33
C VAL A 14 -33.42 1.62 15.86
N VAL A 15 -34.05 2.38 14.96
CA VAL A 15 -33.71 2.38 13.52
C VAL A 15 -32.27 2.84 13.29
N LEU A 16 -31.82 3.91 13.96
CA LEU A 16 -30.45 4.41 13.84
C LEU A 16 -29.42 3.40 14.35
N ILE A 17 -29.71 2.73 15.47
CA ILE A 17 -28.84 1.66 16.00
C ILE A 17 -28.76 0.51 15.00
N LEU A 18 -29.90 0.06 14.46
CA LEU A 18 -29.94 -1.01 13.46
C LEU A 18 -29.19 -0.63 12.18
N MET A 19 -29.36 0.60 11.68
CA MET A 19 -28.59 1.10 10.54
C MET A 19 -27.10 1.15 10.83
N GLY A 20 -26.70 1.62 12.02
CA GLY A 20 -25.29 1.64 12.43
C GLY A 20 -24.69 0.23 12.48
N LEU A 21 -25.42 -0.75 13.01
CA LEU A 21 -25.00 -2.14 13.09
C LEU A 21 -24.83 -2.75 11.68
N VAL A 22 -25.80 -2.51 10.80
CA VAL A 22 -25.71 -2.95 9.40
C VAL A 22 -24.53 -2.27 8.69
N ALA A 23 -24.33 -0.96 8.88
CA ALA A 23 -23.22 -0.23 8.28
C ALA A 23 -21.87 -0.80 8.71
N VAL A 24 -21.67 -1.07 10.01
CA VAL A 24 -20.43 -1.67 10.53
C VAL A 24 -20.14 -3.04 9.91
N LEU A 25 -21.17 -3.83 9.61
CA LEU A 25 -21.01 -5.15 8.99
C LEU A 25 -20.75 -5.08 7.48
N VAL A 26 -21.37 -4.12 6.79
CA VAL A 26 -21.30 -4.01 5.32
C VAL A 26 -20.08 -3.23 4.85
N VAL A 27 -19.65 -2.21 5.60
CA VAL A 27 -18.50 -1.36 5.24
C VAL A 27 -17.23 -2.17 4.92
N PRO A 28 -16.79 -3.17 5.71
CA PRO A 28 -15.59 -3.95 5.40
C PRO A 28 -15.66 -4.71 4.07
N ALA A 29 -16.85 -5.17 3.68
CA ALA A 29 -17.05 -5.88 2.41
C ALA A 29 -17.00 -4.95 1.19
N LEU A 30 -17.31 -3.67 1.38
CA LEU A 30 -17.26 -2.65 0.32
C LEU A 30 -15.88 -1.99 0.16
N PHE A 31 -15.03 -2.05 1.18
CA PHE A 31 -13.68 -1.48 1.16
C PHE A 31 -12.60 -2.56 1.26
N PRO A 32 -12.21 -3.22 0.15
CA PRO A 32 -11.12 -4.19 0.14
C PRO A 32 -9.78 -3.47 0.35
N ARG A 33 -9.30 -3.41 1.60
CA ARG A 33 -7.99 -2.81 1.94
C ARG A 33 -6.82 -3.81 2.02
N HIS A 34 -7.09 -5.11 2.00
CA HIS A 34 -6.08 -6.13 2.31
C HIS A 34 -5.37 -6.76 1.10
N HIS A 35 -5.95 -6.70 -0.10
CA HIS A 35 -5.34 -7.34 -1.26
C HIS A 35 -4.08 -6.61 -1.73
N ASP A 36 -4.12 -5.27 -1.71
CA ASP A 36 -3.04 -4.42 -2.22
C ASP A 36 -1.76 -4.54 -1.38
N GLN A 37 -1.90 -4.64 -0.05
CA GLN A 37 -0.74 -4.76 0.84
C GLN A 37 -0.01 -6.10 0.65
N SER A 38 -0.74 -7.18 0.35
CA SER A 38 -0.11 -8.48 0.04
C SER A 38 0.69 -8.44 -1.26
N ALA A 39 0.20 -7.73 -2.28
CA ALA A 39 0.89 -7.58 -3.56
C ALA A 39 2.17 -6.74 -3.43
N ILE A 40 2.13 -5.67 -2.63
CA ILE A 40 3.32 -4.83 -2.37
C ILE A 40 4.34 -5.58 -1.54
N ASN A 41 3.92 -6.29 -0.49
CA ASN A 41 4.83 -7.09 0.32
C ASN A 41 5.48 -8.22 -0.51
N ALA A 42 4.72 -8.85 -1.42
CA ALA A 42 5.28 -9.82 -2.36
C ALA A 42 6.29 -9.19 -3.33
N LEU A 43 6.04 -7.96 -3.80
CA LEU A 43 6.97 -7.20 -4.64
C LEU A 43 8.26 -6.88 -3.86
N LEU A 44 8.15 -6.43 -2.61
CA LEU A 44 9.30 -6.16 -1.73
C LEU A 44 10.11 -7.43 -1.43
N ALA A 45 9.43 -8.54 -1.14
CA ALA A 45 10.08 -9.84 -0.98
C ALA A 45 10.81 -10.28 -2.25
N SER A 46 10.21 -10.06 -3.43
CA SER A 46 10.86 -10.36 -4.71
C SER A 46 12.10 -9.50 -4.96
N ALA A 47 12.05 -8.20 -4.63
CA ALA A 47 13.19 -7.30 -4.75
C ALA A 47 14.34 -7.70 -3.84
N ARG A 48 14.05 -8.10 -2.60
CA ARG A 48 15.05 -8.60 -1.64
C ARG A 48 15.71 -9.87 -2.13
N GLU A 49 14.92 -10.80 -2.65
CA GLU A 49 15.42 -12.05 -3.20
C GLU A 49 16.35 -11.81 -4.40
N VAL A 50 15.97 -10.87 -5.28
CA VAL A 50 16.82 -10.47 -6.42
C VAL A 50 18.11 -9.80 -5.94
N ALA A 51 18.04 -8.87 -4.98
CA ALA A 51 19.22 -8.22 -4.41
C ALA A 51 20.17 -9.24 -3.76
N ALA A 52 19.64 -10.14 -2.93
CA ALA A 52 20.41 -11.19 -2.27
C ALA A 52 21.09 -12.13 -3.26
N ARG A 53 20.39 -12.58 -4.31
CA ARG A 53 20.96 -13.45 -5.35
C ARG A 53 22.06 -12.79 -6.16
N ARG A 54 21.94 -11.48 -6.42
CA ARG A 54 22.89 -10.74 -7.26
C ARG A 54 24.06 -10.15 -6.46
N GLY A 55 23.91 -10.01 -5.15
CA GLY A 55 24.91 -9.39 -4.28
C GLY A 55 25.09 -7.89 -4.52
N GLU A 56 24.11 -7.22 -5.14
CA GLU A 56 24.13 -5.80 -5.45
C GLU A 56 22.86 -5.10 -4.98
N VAL A 57 22.93 -3.78 -4.78
CA VAL A 57 21.76 -2.97 -4.42
C VAL A 57 20.83 -2.89 -5.62
N VAL A 58 19.55 -3.17 -5.37
CA VAL A 58 18.48 -3.10 -6.35
C VAL A 58 17.65 -1.85 -6.09
N TYR A 59 17.31 -1.15 -7.16
CA TYR A 59 16.47 0.05 -7.11
C TYR A 59 15.08 -0.33 -7.64
N LEU A 60 14.06 -0.18 -6.79
CA LEU A 60 12.67 -0.38 -7.15
C LEU A 60 12.01 1.00 -7.32
N HIS A 61 11.71 1.36 -8.56
CA HIS A 61 10.97 2.58 -8.87
C HIS A 61 9.48 2.26 -8.98
N ILE A 62 8.64 3.04 -8.31
CA ILE A 62 7.18 2.88 -8.31
C ILE A 62 6.57 4.23 -8.69
N ASP A 63 5.89 4.25 -9.82
CA ASP A 63 5.17 5.42 -10.32
C ASP A 63 3.83 5.59 -9.58
N PRO A 64 3.26 6.82 -9.50
CA PRO A 64 1.95 7.06 -8.89
C PRO A 64 0.81 6.30 -9.57
N THR A 65 1.01 5.89 -10.82
CA THR A 65 0.08 5.09 -11.61
C THR A 65 0.10 3.60 -11.24
N GLY A 66 1.00 3.19 -10.35
CA GLY A 66 1.20 1.80 -9.93
C GLY A 66 2.12 0.99 -10.87
N GLU A 67 2.67 1.60 -11.92
CA GLU A 67 3.73 0.95 -12.69
C GLU A 67 5.00 0.88 -11.85
N TRP A 68 5.68 -0.27 -11.86
CA TRP A 68 6.94 -0.44 -11.16
C TRP A 68 7.99 -1.04 -12.06
N ARG A 69 9.24 -0.65 -11.81
CA ARG A 69 10.43 -1.18 -12.48
C ARG A 69 11.53 -1.42 -11.46
N MET A 70 12.21 -2.54 -11.62
CA MET A 70 13.31 -2.99 -10.79
C MET A 70 14.60 -2.91 -11.59
N GLU A 71 15.62 -2.23 -11.07
CA GLU A 71 16.86 -1.93 -11.76
C GLU A 71 18.06 -2.38 -10.91
N ALA A 72 19.10 -2.89 -11.57
CA ALA A 72 20.35 -3.27 -10.91
C ALA A 72 21.29 -2.07 -10.83
N GLY A 73 21.81 -1.79 -9.62
CA GLY A 73 22.82 -0.77 -9.44
C GLY A 73 22.36 0.65 -9.75
N ALA A 74 23.26 1.62 -9.57
CA ALA A 74 22.93 3.05 -9.69
C ALA A 74 22.84 3.56 -11.14
N ASN A 75 22.81 2.68 -12.15
CA ASN A 75 22.86 3.06 -13.55
C ASN A 75 21.49 2.92 -14.23
N PRO A 76 20.73 4.02 -14.42
CA PRO A 76 19.37 3.99 -14.96
C PRO A 76 19.29 3.65 -16.45
N THR A 77 20.43 3.41 -17.11
CA THR A 77 20.51 3.05 -18.53
C THR A 77 20.48 1.54 -18.77
N GLN A 78 20.55 0.73 -17.70
CA GLN A 78 20.43 -0.73 -17.82
C GLN A 78 18.97 -1.13 -18.03
N ALA A 79 18.76 -2.21 -18.78
CA ALA A 79 17.44 -2.79 -18.93
C ALA A 79 16.87 -3.19 -17.56
N PRO A 80 15.58 -2.93 -17.30
CA PRO A 80 14.97 -3.30 -16.03
C PRO A 80 15.05 -4.81 -15.83
N LEU A 81 15.40 -5.22 -14.61
CA LEU A 81 15.44 -6.61 -14.17
C LEU A 81 14.05 -7.25 -14.21
N ALA A 82 13.05 -6.46 -13.82
CA ALA A 82 11.66 -6.82 -13.83
C ALA A 82 10.83 -5.53 -13.88
N SER A 83 9.64 -5.62 -14.44
CA SER A 83 8.65 -4.55 -14.40
C SER A 83 7.25 -5.14 -14.32
N GLY A 84 6.31 -4.33 -13.88
CA GLY A 84 4.92 -4.75 -13.76
C GLY A 84 4.04 -3.62 -13.26
N ARG A 85 2.87 -4.01 -12.75
CA ARG A 85 1.96 -3.07 -12.08
C ARG A 85 1.49 -3.62 -10.75
N VAL A 86 1.22 -2.69 -9.85
CA VAL A 86 0.50 -2.89 -8.59
C VAL A 86 -0.65 -1.88 -8.54
N GLN A 87 -1.64 -2.12 -7.68
CA GLN A 87 -2.70 -1.13 -7.43
C GLN A 87 -2.06 0.20 -6.99
N PRO A 88 -2.47 1.35 -7.52
CA PRO A 88 -1.92 2.65 -7.12
C PRO A 88 -2.12 2.90 -5.62
N PHE A 89 -1.05 3.12 -4.88
CA PHE A 89 -1.08 3.37 -3.43
C PHE A 89 -0.29 4.61 -3.01
N LEU A 90 0.47 5.21 -3.93
CA LEU A 90 1.28 6.40 -3.69
C LEU A 90 0.73 7.56 -4.51
N THR A 91 0.84 8.76 -3.94
CA THR A 91 0.51 10.01 -4.63
C THR A 91 1.70 10.62 -5.37
N ALA A 92 2.90 10.09 -5.15
CA ALA A 92 4.14 10.54 -5.76
C ALA A 92 4.99 9.36 -6.24
N ALA A 93 5.86 9.60 -7.23
CA ALA A 93 6.81 8.59 -7.69
C ALA A 93 7.87 8.38 -6.61
N VAL A 94 8.21 7.13 -6.33
CA VAL A 94 9.19 6.78 -5.30
C VAL A 94 10.23 5.81 -5.82
N THR A 95 11.42 5.89 -5.24
CA THR A 95 12.49 4.92 -5.47
C THR A 95 12.90 4.31 -4.14
N LEU A 96 12.81 2.98 -4.07
CA LEU A 96 13.26 2.18 -2.95
C LEU A 96 14.63 1.58 -3.28
N MET A 97 15.57 1.70 -2.37
CA MET A 97 16.84 0.99 -2.40
C MET A 97 16.72 -0.27 -1.54
N VAL A 98 16.99 -1.42 -2.14
CA VAL A 98 16.95 -2.72 -1.49
C VAL A 98 18.37 -3.28 -1.46
N SER A 99 18.92 -3.40 -0.25
CA SER A 99 20.27 -3.92 -0.02
C SER A 99 20.30 -5.45 -0.03
N PRO A 100 21.35 -6.08 -0.58
CA PRO A 100 21.55 -7.52 -0.46
C PRO A 100 21.72 -7.99 1.00
N LEU A 101 22.01 -7.06 1.92
CA LEU A 101 22.13 -7.33 3.36
C LEU A 101 20.77 -7.37 4.08
N GLY A 102 19.67 -7.14 3.36
CA GLY A 102 18.31 -7.25 3.88
C GLY A 102 17.70 -5.95 4.38
N SER A 103 18.39 -4.81 4.29
CA SER A 103 17.83 -3.49 4.59
C SER A 103 17.14 -2.88 3.36
N CYS A 104 16.02 -2.20 3.56
CA CYS A 104 15.37 -1.40 2.52
C CYS A 104 15.18 0.04 2.98
N GLY A 105 15.13 0.98 2.04
CA GLY A 105 14.87 2.38 2.37
C GLY A 105 14.52 3.19 1.13
N PHE A 106 13.80 4.29 1.31
CA PHE A 106 13.60 5.25 0.24
C PHE A 106 14.90 6.02 -0.04
N ASP A 107 15.11 6.42 -1.29
CA ASP A 107 16.11 7.45 -1.57
C ASP A 107 15.71 8.79 -0.91
N VAL A 108 16.67 9.70 -0.75
CA VAL A 108 16.47 10.96 -0.02
C VAL A 108 15.29 11.78 -0.57
N ARG A 109 15.08 11.79 -1.89
CA ARG A 109 13.96 12.55 -2.49
C ARG A 109 12.63 11.88 -2.20
N SER A 110 12.57 10.55 -2.35
CA SER A 110 11.36 9.79 -2.08
C SER A 110 10.99 9.82 -0.60
N ALA A 111 11.98 9.73 0.30
CA ALA A 111 11.76 9.84 1.74
C ALA A 111 11.13 11.19 2.13
N ALA A 112 11.50 12.27 1.44
CA ALA A 112 10.89 13.59 1.63
C ALA A 112 9.47 13.69 1.04
N ALA A 113 9.13 12.90 0.01
CA ALA A 113 7.84 12.93 -0.67
C ALA A 113 6.74 12.15 0.09
N VAL A 114 7.08 10.99 0.67
CA VAL A 114 6.10 10.12 1.37
C VAL A 114 6.27 10.08 2.89
N GLY A 115 7.41 10.53 3.41
CA GLY A 115 7.80 10.35 4.81
C GLY A 115 8.55 9.03 5.02
N ALA A 116 9.66 9.09 5.76
CA ALA A 116 10.53 7.94 6.00
C ALA A 116 9.89 6.85 6.90
N GLU A 117 8.83 7.17 7.64
CA GLU A 117 8.14 6.27 8.59
C GLU A 117 7.19 5.28 7.91
N VAL A 118 6.91 5.46 6.61
CA VAL A 118 6.01 4.60 5.81
C VAL A 118 6.63 3.22 5.53
N LEU A 119 7.94 3.06 5.66
CA LEU A 119 8.64 1.80 5.42
C LEU A 119 9.46 1.43 6.66
N ASP A 120 9.31 0.20 7.13
CA ASP A 120 10.22 -0.34 8.13
C ASP A 120 11.53 -0.79 7.44
N PRO A 121 12.69 -0.21 7.81
CA PRO A 121 13.94 -0.46 7.10
C PRO A 121 14.54 -1.85 7.37
N LEU A 122 14.11 -2.52 8.45
CA LEU A 122 14.63 -3.82 8.86
C LEU A 122 13.75 -4.97 8.39
N THR A 123 12.44 -4.78 8.36
CA THR A 123 11.51 -5.80 7.85
C THR A 123 11.21 -5.63 6.36
N CYS A 124 11.48 -4.45 5.79
CA CYS A 124 11.07 -4.06 4.43
C CYS A 124 9.57 -4.23 4.23
N GLU A 125 8.78 -3.90 5.25
CA GLU A 125 7.32 -3.89 5.17
C GLU A 125 6.82 -2.45 5.17
N MET A 126 5.76 -2.19 4.42
CA MET A 126 5.10 -0.89 4.48
C MET A 126 4.27 -0.79 5.76
N ARG A 127 4.58 0.22 6.58
CA ARG A 127 3.79 0.60 7.74
C ARG A 127 2.59 1.41 7.24
N THR A 128 1.38 0.92 7.52
CA THR A 128 0.18 1.71 7.26
C THR A 128 0.22 2.99 8.12
N PRO A 129 -0.23 4.14 7.61
CA PRO A 129 -0.55 5.27 8.47
C PRO A 129 -1.70 4.92 9.45
#